data_AF-A0A5J4QN56-F1
#
_entry.id   AF-A0A5J4QN56-F1
#
_cell.length_a   1.000
_cell.length_b   1.000
_cell.length_c   1.000
_cell.angle_alpha   90.00
_cell.angle_beta   90.00
_cell.angle_gamma   90.00
#
_symmetry.space_group_name_H-M   'P 1'
#
loop_
_entity.id
_entity.type
_entity.pdbx_description
1 polymer ?
#
loop_
_entity_poly.entity_id
_entity_poly.type
_entity_poly.pdbx_seq_one_letter_code
_entity_poly.pdbx_strand_id
1 'polypeptide(L)'
;MIMNNETQPNATALISPEILQAVKDLQQEGYVNALCEELEEIIEFFICELRIAEIDDRKKMEYLFTLKQTEKALKPFAVSEWTMDEEGNEV
;
A
#
# COMPACT_ATOMS: atom_id res chain seq x y z
N MET A 1 23.65 -36.18 -15.42
CA MET A 1 22.22 -35.78 -15.42
C MET A 1 22.16 -34.37 -14.87
N ILE A 2 21.95 -33.38 -15.75
CA ILE A 2 21.70 -32.01 -15.33
C ILE A 2 20.20 -31.93 -15.13
N MET A 3 19.76 -31.76 -13.88
CA MET A 3 18.35 -31.48 -13.57
C MET A 3 18.06 -30.06 -14.05
N ASN A 4 17.45 -29.95 -15.22
CA ASN A 4 16.81 -28.71 -15.66
C ASN A 4 15.70 -28.39 -14.66
N ASN A 5 15.91 -27.38 -13.82
CA ASN A 5 14.82 -26.70 -13.13
C ASN A 5 14.09 -25.79 -14.13
N GLU A 6 13.58 -26.39 -15.20
CA GLU A 6 12.52 -25.79 -16.01
C GLU A 6 11.33 -25.66 -15.07
N THR A 7 11.16 -24.43 -14.59
CA THR A 7 9.94 -23.83 -14.05
C THR A 7 8.73 -24.68 -14.39
N GLN A 8 8.23 -25.43 -13.41
CA GLN A 8 6.98 -26.14 -13.56
C GLN A 8 5.89 -25.10 -13.93
N PRO A 9 5.30 -25.17 -15.13
CA PRO A 9 4.29 -24.21 -15.58
C PRO A 9 2.94 -24.41 -14.88
N ASN A 10 2.88 -25.27 -13.87
CA ASN A 10 1.65 -25.66 -13.16
C ASN A 10 1.46 -24.95 -11.81
N ALA A 11 2.31 -23.98 -11.46
CA ALA A 11 1.94 -22.98 -10.47
C ALA A 11 1.03 -21.92 -11.10
N THR A 12 -0.04 -22.33 -11.80
CA THR A 12 -1.19 -21.47 -11.98
C THR A 12 -1.81 -21.34 -10.59
N ALA A 13 -1.25 -20.45 -9.77
CA ALA A 13 -2.03 -19.89 -8.68
C ALA A 13 -3.32 -19.41 -9.34
N LEU A 14 -4.44 -20.05 -9.01
CA LEU A 14 -5.77 -19.60 -9.38
C LEU A 14 -5.98 -18.27 -8.64
N ILE A 15 -5.38 -17.22 -9.17
CA ILE A 15 -5.60 -15.85 -8.71
C ILE A 15 -7.06 -15.59 -9.01
N SER A 16 -7.86 -15.42 -7.96
CA SER A 16 -9.27 -15.10 -8.14
C SER A 16 -9.37 -13.74 -8.86
N PRO A 17 -10.43 -13.50 -9.64
CA PRO A 17 -10.63 -12.21 -10.31
C PRO A 17 -10.53 -11.01 -9.35
N GLU A 18 -10.96 -11.18 -8.10
CA GLU A 18 -10.89 -10.17 -7.04
C GLU A 18 -9.45 -9.87 -6.64
N ILE A 19 -8.59 -10.89 -6.50
CA ILE A 19 -7.17 -10.69 -6.20
C ILE A 19 -6.48 -10.02 -7.40
N LEU A 20 -6.82 -10.42 -8.63
CA LEU A 20 -6.27 -9.79 -9.83
C LEU A 20 -6.67 -8.32 -9.94
N GLN A 21 -7.92 -7.98 -9.60
CA GLN A 21 -8.39 -6.60 -9.61
C GLN A 21 -7.69 -5.78 -8.52
N ALA A 22 -7.60 -6.31 -7.28
CA ALA A 22 -6.89 -5.63 -6.20
C ALA A 22 -5.41 -5.36 -6.53
N VAL A 23 -4.74 -6.29 -7.22
CA VAL A 23 -3.36 -6.07 -7.69
C VAL A 23 -3.29 -4.98 -8.75
N LYS A 24 -4.24 -4.94 -9.69
CA LYS A 24 -4.31 -3.86 -10.71
C LYS A 24 -4.54 -2.50 -10.08
N ASP A 25 -5.43 -2.42 -9.10
CA ASP A 25 -5.72 -1.18 -8.37
C ASP A 25 -4.47 -0.71 -7.62
N LEU A 26 -3.75 -1.62 -6.94
CA LEU A 26 -2.47 -1.33 -6.28
C LEU A 26 -1.36 -0.91 -7.26
N GLN A 27 -1.41 -1.36 -8.51
CA GLN A 27 -0.46 -0.98 -9.56
C GLN A 27 -0.88 0.30 -10.29
N GLN A 28 -2.06 0.85 -10.02
CA GLN A 28 -2.48 2.10 -10.60
C GLN A 28 -1.56 3.23 -10.09
N GLU A 29 -1.03 3.98 -11.04
CA GLU A 29 -0.18 5.12 -10.78
C GLU A 29 -0.87 6.11 -9.82
N GLY A 30 -0.13 6.58 -8.81
CA GLY A 30 -0.64 7.50 -7.78
C GLY A 30 -1.59 6.88 -6.75
N TYR A 31 -2.21 5.72 -7.00
CA TYR A 31 -3.23 5.16 -6.09
C TYR A 31 -2.67 4.80 -4.70
N VAL A 32 -1.54 4.09 -4.64
CA VAL A 32 -0.91 3.72 -3.36
C VAL A 32 -0.35 4.96 -2.65
N ASN A 33 0.10 5.97 -3.39
CA ASN A 33 0.55 7.24 -2.81
C ASN A 33 -0.62 7.97 -2.15
N ALA A 34 -1.75 8.12 -2.86
CA ALA A 34 -2.97 8.70 -2.32
C ALA A 34 -3.48 7.95 -1.07
N LEU A 35 -3.43 6.61 -1.07
CA LEU A 35 -3.76 5.82 0.12
C LEU A 35 -2.81 6.08 1.30
N CYS A 36 -1.52 6.27 1.03
CA CYS A 36 -0.55 6.61 2.09
C CYS A 36 -0.80 8.02 2.63
N GLU A 37 -1.11 8.99 1.77
CA GLU A 37 -1.47 10.36 2.16
C GLU A 37 -2.73 10.38 3.04
N GLU A 38 -3.79 9.69 2.64
CA GLU A 38 -5.01 9.56 3.45
C GLU A 38 -4.73 8.91 4.82
N LEU A 39 -3.87 7.88 4.85
CA LEU A 39 -3.46 7.26 6.12
C LEU A 39 -2.67 8.22 7.01
N GLU A 40 -1.79 9.04 6.44
CA GLU A 40 -1.05 10.06 7.16
C GLU A 40 -1.99 11.11 7.76
N GLU A 41 -2.98 11.59 7.01
CA GLU A 41 -4.00 12.53 7.52
C GLU A 41 -4.82 11.94 8.68
N ILE A 42 -5.24 10.67 8.56
CA ILE A 42 -5.96 9.99 9.65
C ILE A 42 -5.06 9.85 10.88
N ILE A 43 -3.79 9.49 10.70
CA ILE A 43 -2.82 9.39 11.80
C ILE A 43 -2.64 10.74 12.49
N GLU A 44 -2.50 11.82 11.73
CA GLU A 44 -2.39 13.18 12.27
C GLU A 44 -3.64 13.58 13.05
N PHE A 45 -4.83 13.28 12.51
CA PHE A 45 -6.09 13.47 13.24
C PHE A 45 -6.12 12.70 14.56
N PHE A 46 -5.68 11.44 14.57
CA PHE A 46 -5.60 10.62 15.78
C PHE A 46 -4.63 11.21 16.82
N ILE A 47 -3.53 11.82 16.39
CA ILE A 47 -2.54 12.43 17.29
C ILE A 47 -3.05 13.79 17.83
N CYS A 48 -3.68 14.59 16.98
CA CYS A 48 -4.07 15.97 17.29
C CYS A 48 -5.45 16.06 17.99
N GLU A 49 -6.45 15.36 17.49
CA GLU A 49 -7.87 15.59 17.82
C GLU A 49 -8.44 14.57 18.82
N LEU A 50 -7.91 13.35 18.90
CA LEU A 50 -8.40 12.35 19.86
C LEU A 50 -8.05 12.64 21.32
N ARG A 51 -7.40 13.77 21.63
CA ARG A 51 -7.36 14.28 23.01
C ARG A 51 -8.75 14.60 23.57
N ILE A 52 -9.75 14.76 22.69
CA ILE A 52 -11.11 15.21 23.04
C ILE A 52 -12.09 14.02 23.22
N ALA A 53 -11.78 12.84 22.69
CA ALA A 53 -12.69 11.69 22.70
C ALA A 53 -12.40 10.70 23.85
N GLU A 54 -13.47 10.19 24.49
CA GLU A 54 -13.50 9.15 25.55
C GLU A 54 -13.03 7.75 25.10
N ILE A 55 -12.16 7.66 24.09
CA ILE A 55 -11.50 6.40 23.74
C ILE A 55 -10.36 6.17 24.73
N ASP A 56 -10.28 4.95 25.26
CA ASP A 56 -9.19 4.49 26.13
C ASP A 56 -7.82 4.63 25.43
N ASP A 57 -6.83 5.15 26.14
CA ASP A 57 -5.52 5.47 25.57
C ASP A 57 -4.80 4.24 25.02
N ARG A 58 -5.03 3.03 25.58
CA ARG A 58 -4.46 1.80 25.03
C ARG A 58 -5.02 1.49 23.65
N LYS A 59 -6.35 1.62 23.48
CA LYS A 59 -7.00 1.42 22.18
C LYS A 59 -6.53 2.45 21.15
N LYS A 60 -6.32 3.71 21.56
CA LYS A 60 -5.75 4.74 20.67
C LYS A 60 -4.36 4.33 20.17
N MET A 61 -3.49 3.86 21.07
CA MET A 61 -2.15 3.41 20.70
C MET A 61 -2.19 2.17 19.80
N GLU A 62 -3.13 1.25 20.02
CA GLU A 62 -3.33 0.08 19.16
C GLU A 62 -3.75 0.49 17.74
N TYR A 63 -4.72 1.41 17.61
CA TYR A 63 -5.14 1.92 16.30
C TYR A 63 -4.02 2.67 15.58
N LEU A 64 -3.30 3.55 16.28
CA LEU A 64 -2.16 4.28 15.73
C LEU A 64 -1.06 3.32 15.24
N PHE A 65 -0.77 2.29 16.02
CA PHE A 65 0.19 1.26 15.64
C PHE A 65 -0.25 0.52 14.37
N THR A 66 -1.50 0.07 14.31
CA THR A 66 -2.04 -0.62 13.13
C THR A 66 -1.98 0.28 11.88
N LEU A 67 -2.40 1.55 11.99
CA LEU A 67 -2.34 2.50 10.88
C LEU A 67 -0.92 2.68 10.35
N LYS A 68 0.07 2.85 11.24
CA LYS A 68 1.48 2.97 10.86
C LYS A 68 2.04 1.69 10.23
N GLN A 69 1.61 0.50 10.68
CA GLN A 69 2.03 -0.75 10.05
C GLN A 69 1.41 -0.89 8.65
N THR A 70 0.16 -0.50 8.47
CA THR A 70 -0.51 -0.50 7.16
C THR A 70 0.19 0.43 6.18
N GLU A 71 0.46 1.68 6.58
CA GLU A 71 1.22 2.65 5.79
C GLU A 71 2.60 2.08 5.37
N LYS A 72 3.32 1.49 6.32
CA LYS A 72 4.63 0.85 6.06
C LYS A 72 4.53 -0.34 5.11
N ALA A 73 3.46 -1.13 5.18
CA ALA A 73 3.25 -2.27 4.31
C ALA A 73 2.84 -1.86 2.89
N LEU A 74 2.19 -0.71 2.73
CA LEU A 74 1.77 -0.17 1.44
C LEU A 74 2.89 0.51 0.67
N LYS A 75 3.79 1.24 1.34
CA LYS A 75 4.90 1.99 0.69
C LYS A 75 5.69 1.21 -0.38
N PRO A 76 6.05 -0.08 -0.21
CA PRO A 76 6.75 -0.84 -1.24
C PRO A 76 5.96 -1.08 -2.54
N PHE A 77 4.64 -0.92 -2.51
CA PHE A 77 3.76 -1.06 -3.67
C PHE A 77 3.48 0.28 -4.37
N ALA A 78 4.00 1.39 -3.84
CA ALA A 78 3.88 2.68 -4.47
C ALA A 78 4.56 2.66 -5.84
N VAL A 79 3.75 2.80 -6.89
CA VAL A 79 4.23 3.10 -8.23
C VAL A 79 4.42 4.60 -8.29
N SER A 80 5.65 5.06 -8.51
CA SER A 80 5.95 6.46 -8.73
C SER A 80 5.11 6.98 -9.88
N GLU A 81 4.56 8.19 -9.74
CA GLU A 81 4.05 8.88 -10.91
C GLU A 81 5.22 9.10 -11.87
N TRP A 82 5.10 8.57 -13.09
CA TRP A 82 6.02 8.89 -14.18
C TRP A 82 5.64 10.28 -14.67
N THR A 83 6.15 11.30 -13.99
CA THR A 83 6.13 12.66 -14.54
C THR A 83 7.13 12.70 -15.69
N MET A 84 6.63 12.73 -16.92
CA MET A 84 7.41 13.16 -18.07
C MET A 84 7.47 14.69 -18.05
N ASP A 85 8.66 15.27 -18.19
CA ASP A 85 8.77 16.69 -18.53
C ASP A 85 8.17 16.99 -19.92
N GLU A 86 8.02 18.27 -20.28
CA GLU A 86 7.52 18.68 -21.61
C GLU A 86 8.36 18.12 -22.78
N GLU A 87 9.55 17.60 -22.49
CA GLU A 87 10.53 17.06 -23.43
C GLU A 87 10.54 15.52 -23.46
N GLY A 88 9.72 14.86 -22.63
CA GLY A 88 9.53 13.41 -22.60
C GLY A 88 10.58 12.63 -21.80
N ASN A 89 11.35 13.28 -20.92
CA ASN A 89 12.27 12.62 -20.00
C ASN A 89 11.59 12.28 -18.67
N GLU A 90 12.03 11.19 -18.04
CA GLU A 90 11.69 10.82 -16.66
C GLU A 90 12.32 11.84 -15.70
N VAL A 91 11.51 12.46 -14.85
CA VAL A 91 11.90 13.53 -13.90
C VAL A 91 12.03 12.98 -12.48
#